data_AF-A0A8T6ESC4-F1
#
_entry.id   AF-A0A8T6ESC4-F1
#
_cell.length_a   1.000
_cell.length_b   1.000
_cell.length_c   1.000
_cell.angle_alpha   90.00
_cell.angle_beta   90.00
_cell.angle_gamma   90.00
#
_symmetry.space_group_name_H-M   'P 1'
#
loop_
_entity.id
_entity.type
_entity.pdbx_description
1 polymer ?
#
loop_
_entity_poly.entity_id
_entity_poly.type
_entity_poly.pdbx_seq_one_letter_code
_entity_poly.pdbx_strand_id
1 'polypeptide(L)'
;MLRLQDWIDEFQGDPDYEFTKVAIDVGEQIVARMEELGMTQADLARKMGVSRARISQILRGNDNLTLKSIVAVAIGLDSRVDLQLKRARSRRPRLSECRPVDLPRPPGTTEARELSFAA
;
A
#
# COMPACT_ATOMS: atom_id res chain seq x y z
N MET A 1 34.45 -0.28 -2.18
CA MET A 1 33.52 -0.65 -1.10
C MET A 1 32.20 0.03 -1.43
N LEU A 2 31.22 -0.70 -1.97
CA LEU A 2 29.92 -0.14 -2.35
C LEU A 2 29.19 0.27 -1.06
N ARG A 3 28.74 1.53 -0.95
CA ARG A 3 27.91 1.96 0.18
C ARG A 3 26.46 1.57 -0.11
N LEU A 4 25.74 1.14 0.92
CA LEU A 4 24.29 0.88 0.87
C LEU A 4 23.51 2.06 0.26
N GLN A 5 24.02 3.28 0.46
CA GLN A 5 23.47 4.50 -0.11
C GLN A 5 23.51 4.54 -1.64
N ASP A 6 24.55 3.97 -2.25
CA ASP A 6 24.74 3.97 -3.70
C ASP A 6 23.72 3.05 -4.38
N TRP A 7 23.33 1.95 -3.72
CA TRP A 7 22.26 1.05 -4.15
C TRP A 7 20.88 1.69 -3.98
N ILE A 8 20.62 2.35 -2.85
CA ILE A 8 19.34 3.02 -2.60
C ILE A 8 19.03 4.05 -3.68
N ASP A 9 20.03 4.81 -4.14
CA ASP A 9 19.87 5.82 -5.18
C ASP A 9 19.68 5.23 -6.59
N GLU A 10 20.22 4.04 -6.85
CA GLU A 10 20.09 3.33 -8.13
C GLU A 10 18.65 2.82 -8.38
N PHE A 11 17.94 2.41 -7.33
CA PHE A 11 16.58 1.88 -7.41
C PHE A 11 15.47 2.93 -7.21
N GLN A 12 15.82 4.22 -7.02
CA GLN A 12 14.80 5.27 -6.88
C GLN A 12 13.92 5.37 -8.13
N GLY A 13 12.61 5.27 -7.94
CA GLY A 13 11.61 5.29 -9.02
C GLY A 13 11.29 3.94 -9.64
N ASP A 14 11.95 2.85 -9.22
CA ASP A 14 11.49 1.49 -9.54
C ASP A 14 10.19 1.17 -8.76
N PRO A 15 9.11 0.69 -9.42
CA PRO A 15 7.84 0.44 -8.75
C PRO A 15 7.92 -0.55 -7.59
N ASP A 16 8.74 -1.60 -7.69
CA ASP A 16 8.84 -2.64 -6.66
C ASP A 16 9.63 -2.12 -5.45
N TYR A 17 10.66 -1.30 -5.70
CA TYR A 17 11.40 -0.61 -4.65
C TYR A 17 10.51 0.39 -3.90
N GLU A 18 9.80 1.27 -4.61
CA GLU A 18 8.90 2.26 -4.01
C GLU A 18 7.73 1.58 -3.29
N PHE A 19 7.19 0.49 -3.84
CA PHE A 19 6.17 -0.33 -3.18
C PHE A 19 6.69 -0.89 -1.85
N THR A 20 7.87 -1.51 -1.85
CA THR A 20 8.46 -2.12 -0.65
C THR A 20 8.63 -1.09 0.45
N LYS A 21 9.11 0.11 0.09
CA LYS A 21 9.26 1.22 1.04
C LYS A 21 7.92 1.62 1.67
N VAL A 22 6.88 1.82 0.86
CA VAL A 22 5.55 2.17 1.36
C VAL A 22 4.96 1.04 2.22
N ALA A 23 5.17 -0.22 1.83
CA ALA A 23 4.66 -1.38 2.56
C ALA A 23 5.31 -1.51 3.96
N ILE A 24 6.62 -1.26 4.06
CA ILE A 24 7.34 -1.19 5.34
C ILE A 24 6.79 -0.03 6.19
N ASP A 25 6.70 1.18 5.64
CA ASP A 25 6.20 2.37 6.35
C ASP A 25 4.78 2.15 6.92
N VAL A 26 3.91 1.48 6.16
CA VAL A 26 2.56 1.12 6.62
C VAL A 26 2.62 0.08 7.75
N GLY A 27 3.44 -0.96 7.61
CA GLY A 27 3.63 -1.98 8.64
C GLY A 27 4.11 -1.38 9.96
N GLU A 28 5.10 -0.50 9.92
CA GLU A 28 5.64 0.21 11.09
C GLU A 28 4.58 1.07 11.78
N GLN A 29 3.80 1.85 11.02
CA GLN A 29 2.70 2.65 11.58
C GLN A 29 1.64 1.79 12.27
N ILE A 30 1.31 0.63 11.69
CA ILE A 30 0.38 -0.32 12.30
C ILE A 30 0.93 -0.84 13.63
N VAL A 31 2.19 -1.27 13.66
CA VAL A 31 2.84 -1.80 14.88
C VAL A 31 2.91 -0.73 15.96
N ALA A 32 3.39 0.47 15.62
CA ALA A 32 3.48 1.59 16.56
C ALA A 32 2.10 1.92 17.17
N ARG A 33 1.05 1.97 16.34
CA ARG A 33 -0.30 2.22 16.84
C ARG A 33 -0.84 1.09 17.71
N MET A 34 -0.50 -0.16 17.41
CA MET A 34 -0.84 -1.29 18.26
C MET A 34 -0.17 -1.19 19.64
N GLU A 35 1.10 -0.78 19.68
CA GLU A 35 1.84 -0.55 20.93
C GLU A 35 1.20 0.56 21.76
N GLU A 36 0.84 1.69 21.14
CA GLU A 36 0.13 2.80 21.82
C GLU A 36 -1.20 2.36 22.44
N LEU A 37 -1.91 1.44 21.78
CA LEU A 37 -3.19 0.91 22.25
C LEU A 37 -3.05 -0.30 23.19
N GLY A 38 -1.83 -0.80 23.41
CA GLY A 38 -1.59 -2.04 24.15
C GLY A 38 -2.22 -3.28 23.49
N MET A 39 -2.38 -3.27 22.17
CA MET A 39 -3.03 -4.34 21.40
C MET A 39 -2.04 -5.35 20.85
N THR A 40 -2.37 -6.63 20.96
CA THR A 40 -1.64 -7.71 20.29
C THR A 40 -2.17 -7.96 18.87
N GLN A 41 -1.40 -8.68 18.04
CA GLN A 41 -1.88 -9.11 16.70
C GLN A 41 -3.14 -9.97 16.78
N ALA A 42 -3.32 -10.73 17.87
CA ALA A 42 -4.53 -11.52 18.08
C ALA A 42 -5.74 -10.63 18.38
N ASP A 43 -5.55 -9.52 19.09
CA ASP A 43 -6.63 -8.57 19.40
C ASP A 43 -7.08 -7.85 18.13
N LEU A 44 -6.13 -7.39 17.31
CA LEU A 44 -6.43 -6.80 16.01
C LEU A 44 -7.13 -7.80 15.08
N ALA A 45 -6.67 -9.05 15.02
CA ALA A 45 -7.30 -10.11 14.22
C ALA A 45 -8.76 -10.33 14.63
N ARG A 46 -9.04 -10.43 15.95
CA ARG A 46 -10.41 -10.58 16.47
C ARG A 46 -11.27 -9.36 16.14
N LYS A 47 -10.75 -8.15 16.32
CA LYS A 47 -11.47 -6.91 16.03
C LYS A 47 -11.80 -6.75 14.54
N MET A 48 -10.93 -7.23 13.67
CA MET A 48 -11.13 -7.22 12.21
C MET A 48 -11.92 -8.43 11.68
N GLY A 49 -12.18 -9.46 12.50
CA GLY A 49 -12.82 -10.70 12.06
C GLY A 49 -11.97 -11.52 11.07
N VAL A 50 -10.64 -11.45 11.17
CA VAL A 50 -9.71 -12.18 10.28
C VAL A 50 -8.79 -13.12 11.08
N SER A 51 -8.06 -13.98 10.37
CA SER A 51 -7.08 -14.86 11.02
C SER A 51 -5.86 -14.09 11.52
N ARG A 52 -5.23 -14.55 12.60
CA ARG A 52 -3.95 -14.01 13.08
C ARG A 52 -2.85 -14.10 12.00
N ALA A 53 -2.88 -15.17 11.19
CA ALA A 53 -1.96 -15.33 10.06
C ALA A 53 -2.09 -14.18 9.06
N ARG A 54 -3.33 -13.73 8.78
CA ARG A 54 -3.57 -12.58 7.90
C ARG A 54 -2.97 -11.29 8.46
N ILE A 55 -3.08 -11.06 9.77
CA ILE A 55 -2.42 -9.91 10.43
C ILE A 55 -0.89 -10.02 10.32
N SER A 56 -0.33 -11.22 10.56
CA SER A 56 1.12 -11.42 10.41
C SER A 56 1.59 -11.16 8.97
N GLN A 57 0.82 -11.55 7.95
CA GLN A 57 1.13 -11.25 6.55
C GLN A 57 1.11 -9.74 6.26
N ILE A 58 0.08 -9.03 6.74
CA ILE A 58 -0.03 -7.58 6.62
C ILE A 58 1.21 -6.89 7.20
N LEU A 59 1.64 -7.31 8.40
CA LEU A 59 2.76 -6.69 9.10
C LEU A 59 4.14 -7.00 8.52
N ARG A 60 4.27 -8.04 7.68
CA ARG A 60 5.54 -8.36 7.01
C ARG A 60 5.86 -7.44 5.83
N GLY A 61 4.87 -6.69 5.33
CA GLY A 61 5.09 -5.73 4.23
C GLY A 61 5.45 -6.35 2.87
N ASN A 62 5.28 -7.67 2.69
CA ASN A 62 5.58 -8.35 1.42
C ASN A 62 4.33 -8.57 0.53
N ASP A 63 3.14 -8.31 1.06
CA ASP A 63 1.88 -8.48 0.34
C ASP A 63 1.40 -7.15 -0.24
N ASN A 64 0.94 -7.14 -1.50
CA ASN A 64 0.20 -6.01 -2.06
C ASN A 64 -1.19 -5.88 -1.41
N LEU A 65 -1.26 -5.09 -0.35
CA LEU A 65 -2.51 -4.85 0.37
C LEU A 65 -3.44 -3.96 -0.44
N THR A 66 -4.69 -4.40 -0.57
CA THR A 66 -5.73 -3.52 -1.11
C THR A 66 -5.94 -2.31 -0.20
N LEU A 67 -6.30 -1.16 -0.76
CA LEU A 67 -6.70 0.01 0.03
C LEU A 67 -7.80 -0.34 1.04
N LYS A 68 -8.74 -1.21 0.65
CA LYS A 68 -9.79 -1.72 1.55
C LYS A 68 -9.24 -2.44 2.78
N SER A 69 -8.18 -3.25 2.61
CA SER A 69 -7.50 -3.92 3.73
C SER A 69 -6.80 -2.91 4.64
N ILE A 70 -6.12 -1.91 4.09
CA ILE A 70 -5.43 -0.88 4.86
C ILE A 70 -6.45 -0.06 5.69
N VAL A 71 -7.55 0.36 5.08
CA VAL A 71 -8.63 1.07 5.79
C VAL A 71 -9.25 0.19 6.89
N ALA A 72 -9.48 -1.10 6.63
CA ALA A 72 -10.02 -2.01 7.65
C ALA A 72 -9.08 -2.15 8.86
N VAL A 73 -7.76 -2.22 8.63
CA VAL A 73 -6.76 -2.22 9.72
C VAL A 73 -6.83 -0.91 10.50
N ALA A 74 -6.85 0.24 9.80
CA ALA A 74 -6.91 1.55 10.44
C ALA A 74 -8.16 1.70 11.32
N ILE A 75 -9.33 1.29 10.85
CA ILE A 75 -10.57 1.26 11.65
C ILE A 75 -10.41 0.33 12.86
N GLY A 76 -9.80 -0.84 12.67
CA GLY A 76 -9.46 -1.76 13.76
C GLY A 76 -8.56 -1.12 14.84
N LEU A 77 -7.76 -0.14 14.47
CA LEU A 77 -6.83 0.58 15.34
C LEU A 77 -7.34 1.97 15.76
N ASP A 78 -8.64 2.22 15.60
CA ASP A 78 -9.25 3.53 15.92
C ASP A 78 -8.45 4.69 15.29
N SER A 79 -8.14 4.52 14.00
CA SER A 79 -7.26 5.36 13.22
C SER A 79 -7.86 5.62 11.84
N ARG A 80 -7.32 6.62 11.13
CA ARG A 80 -7.69 6.94 9.75
C ARG A 80 -6.47 6.91 8.84
N VAL A 81 -6.68 6.54 7.58
CA VAL A 81 -5.65 6.57 6.55
C VAL A 81 -5.63 7.97 5.91
N ASP A 82 -4.47 8.61 5.86
CA ASP A 82 -4.21 9.81 5.07
C ASP A 82 -3.15 9.50 4.01
N LEU A 83 -3.46 9.73 2.73
CA LEU A 83 -2.56 9.46 1.61
C LEU A 83 -2.23 10.77 0.90
N GLN A 84 -0.95 11.12 0.90
CA GLN A 84 -0.45 12.35 0.31
C GLN A 84 0.51 12.07 -0.83
N LEU A 85 0.19 12.57 -2.02
CA LEU A 85 1.10 12.53 -3.17
C LEU A 85 2.10 13.68 -3.06
N LYS A 86 3.37 13.34 -2.92
CA LYS A 86 4.48 14.31 -2.89
C LYS A 86 5.16 14.33 -4.26
N ARG A 87 5.66 15.51 -4.67
CA ARG A 87 6.45 15.63 -5.90
C ARG A 87 7.73 14.80 -5.74
N ALA A 88 7.94 13.82 -6.62
CA ALA A 88 9.21 13.11 -6.70
C ALA A 88 10.33 14.13 -6.99
N ARG A 89 11.44 14.05 -6.24
CA ARG A 89 12.61 14.91 -6.47
C ARG A 89 13.24 14.52 -7.80
N SER A 90 12.74 15.12 -8.87
CA SER A 90 13.35 15.28 -10.21
C SER A 90 14.55 14.39 -10.54
N ARG A 91 14.27 13.14 -10.93
CA ARG A 91 14.64 12.67 -12.26
C ARG A 91 13.31 12.42 -12.95
N ARG A 92 13.05 13.02 -14.11
CA ARG A 92 12.02 12.44 -14.99
C ARG A 92 12.64 11.11 -15.41
N PRO A 93 12.12 9.95 -14.98
CA PRO A 93 12.54 8.72 -15.62
C PRO A 93 12.26 8.92 -17.12
N ARG A 94 13.20 8.53 -17.98
CA ARG A 94 12.87 8.52 -19.41
C ARG A 94 11.63 7.63 -19.55
N LEU A 95 10.68 7.95 -20.44
CA LEU A 95 9.50 7.10 -20.63
C LEU A 95 9.87 5.63 -20.94
N SER A 96 11.08 5.39 -21.44
CA SER A 96 11.71 4.08 -21.63
C SER A 96 12.09 3.32 -20.36
N GLU A 97 12.21 4.01 -19.22
CA GLU A 97 12.59 3.47 -17.91
C GLU A 97 11.35 3.15 -17.05
N CYS A 98 10.18 3.69 -17.39
CA CYS A 98 8.92 3.32 -16.75
C CYS A 98 8.52 1.91 -17.20
N ARG A 99 8.68 0.91 -16.34
CA ARG A 99 7.99 -0.38 -16.55
C ARG A 99 6.48 -0.18 -16.39
N PRO A 100 5.65 -0.72 -17.31
CA PRO A 100 4.21 -0.73 -17.11
C PRO A 100 3.89 -1.46 -15.80
N VAL A 101 3.19 -0.78 -14.89
CA VAL A 101 2.57 -1.46 -13.75
C VAL A 101 1.44 -2.31 -14.32
N ASP A 102 1.43 -3.61 -14.01
CA ASP A 102 0.33 -4.50 -14.37
C ASP A 102 -0.87 -4.19 -13.45
N LEU A 103 -1.52 -3.06 -13.71
CA LEU A 103 -2.70 -2.61 -12.98
C LEU A 103 -3.83 -3.60 -13.25
N PRO A 104 -4.53 -4.09 -12.21
CA PRO A 104 -5.74 -4.87 -12.42
C PRO A 104 -6.66 -4.03 -13.31
N ARG A 105 -7.10 -4.61 -14.44
CA ARG A 105 -8.04 -3.93 -15.32
C ARG A 105 -9.23 -3.49 -14.48
N PRO A 106 -9.67 -2.22 -14.57
CA PRO A 106 -10.87 -1.80 -13.86
C PRO A 106 -12.00 -2.77 -14.21
N PRO A 107 -12.83 -3.19 -13.24
CA PRO A 107 -14.00 -4.00 -13.55
C PRO A 107 -14.74 -3.32 -14.69
N GLY A 108 -14.98 -4.10 -15.77
CA GLY A 108 -15.40 -3.57 -17.06
C GLY A 108 -16.47 -2.50 -16.89
N THR A 109 -16.24 -1.34 -17.49
CA THR A 109 -17.25 -0.30 -17.68
C THR A 109 -18.37 -0.87 -18.54
N THR A 110 -19.25 -1.68 -17.94
CA THR A 110 -20.45 -2.18 -18.58
C THR A 110 -21.58 -1.16 -18.49
N GLU A 111 -21.51 -0.16 -17.61
CA GLU A 111 -22.62 0.80 -17.41
C GLU A 111 -22.50 2.14 -18.17
N ALA A 112 -21.42 2.38 -18.92
CA ALA A 112 -21.26 3.66 -19.64
C ALA A 112 -21.97 3.71 -21.02
N ARG A 113 -22.76 2.68 -21.39
CA ARG A 113 -23.42 2.60 -22.72
C ARG A 113 -24.94 2.70 -22.72
N GLU A 114 -25.62 2.77 -21.58
CA GLU A 114 -27.10 2.82 -21.56
C GLU A 114 -27.73 4.20 -21.28
N LEU A 115 -26.95 5.25 -21.04
CA LEU A 115 -27.50 6.61 -20.82
C LEU A 115 -27.38 7.56 -22.03
N SER A 116 -27.31 7.04 -23.26
CA SER A 116 -27.25 7.87 -24.47
C SER A 116 -28.38 7.68 -25.49
N PHE A 117 -29.46 6.97 -25.16
CA PHE A 117 -30.65 6.90 -26.02
C PHE A 117 -31.95 6.93 -25.21
N ALA A 118 -32.28 8.11 -24.69
CA ALA A 118 -33.65 8.51 -24.37
C ALA A 118 -33.78 10.03 -24.54
N ALA A 119 -33.83 10.46 -25.79
CA ALA A 119 -34.34 11.76 -26.24
C ALA A 119 -35.25 11.51 -27.43
#